data_AF-A0A0L7RGE3-F1
#
_entry.id   AF-A0A0L7RGE3-F1
#
_cell.length_a   1.000
_cell.length_b   1.000
_cell.length_c   1.000
_cell.angle_alpha   90.00
_cell.angle_beta   90.00
_cell.angle_gamma   90.00
#
_symmetry.space_group_name_H-M   'P 1'
#
loop_
_entity.id
_entity.type
_entity.pdbx_description
1 polymer ?
#
loop_
_entity_poly.entity_id
_entity_poly.type
_entity_poly.pdbx_seq_one_letter_code
_entity_poly.pdbx_strand_id
1 'polypeptide(L)'
;VPELKIWNLCEEKELQLITTLFPKNGFEEMIQWTQEGKLWKFPIDNEQGMEKEYNVHFSKHVFLERHLENWCPLKGPIRYFMELVCIGLSKNPYMTIEEKQDHIMWYKDYFNDKRDLLQKLGLVE
;
A
#
# COMPACT_ATOMS: atom_id res chain seq x y z
N VAL A 1 12.33 17.33 37.91
CA VAL A 1 11.29 18.19 37.30
C VAL A 1 10.80 17.47 36.06
N PRO A 2 9.49 17.26 35.86
CA PRO A 2 9.00 16.54 34.68
C PRO A 2 9.27 17.41 33.44
N GLU A 3 9.92 16.83 32.44
CA GLU A 3 10.19 17.50 31.16
C GLU A 3 8.87 17.75 30.42
N LEU A 4 8.57 19.03 30.18
CA LEU A 4 7.37 19.40 29.45
C LEU A 4 7.67 19.41 27.95
N LYS A 5 7.48 18.26 27.30
CA LYS A 5 7.79 18.03 25.88
C LYS A 5 7.29 19.13 24.92
N ILE A 6 6.10 19.68 25.18
CA ILE A 6 5.49 20.72 24.33
C ILE A 6 6.25 22.04 24.43
N TRP A 7 6.66 22.44 25.64
CA TRP A 7 7.40 23.68 25.85
C TRP A 7 8.77 23.63 25.20
N ASN A 8 9.49 22.51 25.33
CA ASN A 8 10.77 22.30 24.63
C ASN A 8 10.61 22.41 23.11
N LEU A 9 9.53 21.86 22.55
CA LEU A 9 9.28 21.90 21.11
C LEU A 9 8.89 23.30 20.61
N CYS A 10 8.23 24.11 21.44
CA CYS A 10 7.99 25.53 21.15
C CYS A 10 9.29 26.34 21.19
N GLU A 11 10.13 26.12 22.19
CA GLU A 11 11.43 26.79 22.33
C GLU A 11 12.35 26.46 21.14
N GLU A 12 12.43 25.20 20.71
CA GLU A 12 13.17 24.79 19.50
C GLU A 12 12.66 25.50 18.24
N LYS A 13 11.34 25.65 18.08
CA LYS A 13 10.75 26.37 16.94
C LYS A 13 11.07 27.86 16.97
N GLU A 14 11.01 28.51 18.13
CA GLU A 14 11.40 29.91 18.27
C GLU A 14 12.88 30.13 17.93
N LEU A 15 13.76 29.24 18.42
CA LEU A 15 15.19 29.25 18.09
C LEU A 15 15.45 29.06 16.57
N GLN A 16 14.72 28.14 15.94
CA GLN A 16 14.78 27.95 14.49
C GLN A 16 14.34 29.20 13.74
N LEU A 17 13.21 29.82 14.09
CA LEU A 17 12.70 31.03 13.44
C LEU A 17 13.66 32.22 13.57
N ILE A 18 14.33 32.35 14.71
CA ILE A 18 15.36 33.39 14.94
C ILE A 18 16.58 33.14 14.05
N THR A 19 16.91 31.87 13.77
CA THR A 19 18.09 31.47 12.98
C THR A 19 17.82 31.49 11.46
N THR A 20 16.60 31.14 11.03
CA THR A 20 16.18 31.16 9.62
C THR A 20 15.82 32.58 9.20
N LEU A 21 16.79 33.33 8.71
CA LEU A 21 16.56 34.60 8.03
C LEU A 21 15.86 34.37 6.67
N PHE A 22 15.26 35.43 6.11
CA PHE A 22 14.76 35.41 4.72
C PHE A 22 15.85 34.87 3.77
N PRO A 23 15.49 34.05 2.77
CA PRO A 23 16.46 33.45 1.86
C PRO A 23 17.27 34.54 1.16
N LYS A 24 18.59 34.48 1.30
CA LYS A 24 19.52 35.50 0.76
C LYS A 24 19.85 35.26 -0.71
N ASN A 25 19.64 34.04 -1.20
CA ASN A 25 19.94 33.61 -2.55
C ASN A 25 18.90 32.60 -3.05
N GLY A 26 18.74 32.47 -4.37
CA GLY A 26 17.81 31.51 -4.98
C GLY A 26 18.13 30.05 -4.64
N PHE A 27 19.39 29.71 -4.35
CA PHE A 27 19.73 28.38 -3.85
C PHE A 27 19.13 28.09 -2.47
N GLU A 28 19.09 29.08 -1.59
CA GLU A 28 18.51 28.93 -0.24
C GLU A 28 16.99 28.77 -0.33
N GLU A 29 16.35 29.51 -1.25
CA GLU A 29 14.93 29.34 -1.56
C GLU A 29 14.63 27.94 -2.13
N MET A 30 15.46 27.44 -3.05
CA MET A 30 15.33 26.06 -3.56
C MET A 30 15.52 25.02 -2.46
N ILE A 31 16.47 25.22 -1.54
CA ILE A 31 16.66 24.32 -0.39
C ILE A 31 15.42 24.33 0.50
N GLN A 32 14.87 25.52 0.80
CA GLN A 32 13.66 25.66 1.59
C GLN A 32 12.46 24.97 0.91
N TRP A 33 12.24 25.19 -0.38
CA TRP A 33 11.17 24.52 -1.13
C TRP A 33 11.36 23.01 -1.22
N THR A 34 12.59 22.52 -1.23
CA THR A 34 12.88 21.08 -1.19
C THR A 34 12.56 20.49 0.19
N GLN A 35 12.87 21.21 1.28
CA GLN A 35 12.52 20.80 2.65
C GLN A 35 11.01 20.82 2.89
N GLU A 36 10.31 21.81 2.33
CA GLU A 36 8.85 21.92 2.35
C GLU A 36 8.15 20.91 1.43
N GLY A 37 8.89 20.21 0.56
CA GLY A 37 8.36 19.23 -0.40
C GLY A 37 7.65 19.85 -1.62
N LYS A 38 7.86 21.14 -1.89
CA LYS A 38 7.32 21.84 -3.07
C LYS A 38 8.11 21.53 -4.34
N LEU A 39 9.43 21.34 -4.21
CA LEU A 39 10.31 20.92 -5.30
C LEU A 39 10.51 19.40 -5.30
N TRP A 40 10.76 18.85 -6.49
CA TRP A 40 11.19 17.46 -6.65
C TRP A 40 12.56 17.23 -6.02
N LYS A 41 12.75 16.03 -5.48
CA LYS A 41 14.06 15.61 -4.95
C LYS A 41 14.92 15.14 -6.12
N PHE A 42 16.18 15.56 -6.12
CA PHE A 42 17.15 15.16 -7.15
C PHE A 42 18.12 14.10 -6.63
N PRO A 43 18.56 13.13 -7.46
CA PRO A 43 18.15 12.91 -8.85
C PRO A 43 16.66 12.52 -8.96
N ILE A 44 16.03 12.88 -10.09
CA ILE A 44 14.60 12.63 -10.31
C ILE A 44 14.36 11.12 -10.29
N ASP A 45 13.46 10.70 -9.41
CA ASP A 45 12.97 9.34 -9.32
C ASP A 45 11.45 9.36 -9.60
N ASN A 46 11.01 8.53 -10.54
CA ASN A 46 9.62 8.47 -10.97
C ASN A 46 8.71 7.82 -9.91
N GLU A 47 9.28 7.10 -8.94
CA GLU A 47 8.56 6.42 -7.87
C GLU A 47 8.47 7.29 -6.59
N GLN A 48 8.87 8.57 -6.66
CA GLN A 48 8.74 9.52 -5.56
C GLN A 48 7.28 9.63 -5.09
N GLY A 49 7.05 9.29 -3.81
CA GLY A 49 5.72 9.29 -3.21
C GLY A 49 5.06 7.90 -3.12
N MET A 50 5.65 6.86 -3.70
CA MET A 50 5.13 5.47 -3.65
C MET A 50 5.77 4.63 -2.52
N GLU A 51 6.08 5.26 -1.37
CA GLU A 51 6.84 4.64 -0.28
C GLU A 51 6.19 3.38 0.33
N LYS A 52 4.85 3.31 0.31
CA LYS A 52 4.11 2.17 0.85
C LYS A 52 4.39 0.88 0.07
N GLU A 53 4.37 0.97 -1.26
CA GLU A 53 4.59 -0.18 -2.15
C GLU A 53 6.08 -0.46 -2.35
N TYR A 54 6.94 0.57 -2.25
CA TYR A 54 8.40 0.41 -2.35
C TYR A 54 8.95 -0.60 -1.33
N ASN A 55 8.41 -0.60 -0.11
CA ASN A 55 8.84 -1.51 0.95
C ASN A 55 8.36 -2.96 0.74
N VAL A 56 7.53 -3.22 -0.29
CA VAL A 56 6.96 -4.53 -0.49
C VAL A 56 7.72 -5.34 -1.53
N HIS A 57 8.13 -6.53 -1.12
CA HIS A 57 8.82 -7.46 -1.99
C HIS A 57 7.88 -8.02 -3.09
N PHE A 58 8.40 -8.12 -4.32
CA PHE A 58 7.65 -8.56 -5.51
C PHE A 58 6.92 -9.90 -5.31
N SER A 59 7.48 -10.81 -4.50
CA SER A 59 6.88 -12.11 -4.20
C SER A 59 5.46 -12.00 -3.66
N LYS A 60 5.11 -10.90 -2.97
CA LYS A 60 3.77 -10.69 -2.44
C LYS A 60 2.76 -10.30 -3.53
N HIS A 61 3.18 -9.63 -4.60
CA HIS A 61 2.30 -9.34 -5.74
C HIS A 61 2.15 -10.55 -6.68
N VAL A 62 3.17 -11.39 -6.78
CA VAL A 62 3.18 -12.52 -7.71
C VAL A 62 2.52 -13.78 -7.12
N PHE A 63 2.85 -14.14 -5.88
CA PHE A 63 2.41 -15.39 -5.27
C PHE A 63 1.18 -15.19 -4.37
N LEU A 64 0.02 -14.99 -5.01
CA LEU A 64 -1.26 -14.76 -4.31
C LEU A 64 -1.96 -16.05 -3.87
N GLU A 65 -1.49 -17.22 -4.32
CA GLU A 65 -2.10 -18.53 -4.03
C GLU A 65 -2.18 -18.85 -2.54
N ARG A 66 -1.27 -18.27 -1.73
CA ARG A 66 -1.25 -18.40 -0.27
C ARG A 66 -2.55 -17.89 0.39
N HIS A 67 -3.25 -16.98 -0.26
CA HIS A 67 -4.52 -16.43 0.24
C HIS A 67 -5.74 -17.32 -0.09
N LEU A 68 -5.56 -18.35 -0.92
CA LEU A 68 -6.63 -19.29 -1.32
C LEU A 68 -6.76 -20.51 -0.39
N GLU A 69 -5.67 -20.92 0.28
CA GLU A 69 -5.59 -22.18 1.03
C GLU A 69 -6.62 -22.30 2.17
N ASN A 70 -7.13 -21.18 2.69
CA ASN A 70 -8.02 -21.16 3.84
C ASN A 70 -9.51 -21.43 3.53
N TRP A 71 -9.93 -21.26 2.27
CA TRP A 71 -11.37 -21.27 1.94
C TRP A 71 -11.71 -21.87 0.57
N CYS A 72 -10.74 -21.92 -0.35
CA CYS A 72 -10.97 -22.43 -1.69
C CYS A 72 -10.75 -23.95 -1.73
N PRO A 73 -11.65 -24.74 -2.35
CA PRO A 73 -11.43 -26.18 -2.56
C PRO A 73 -10.12 -26.46 -3.31
N LEU A 74 -9.46 -27.59 -3.01
CA LEU A 74 -8.20 -27.98 -3.67
C LEU A 74 -8.40 -28.41 -5.13
N LYS A 75 -9.62 -28.84 -5.49
CA LYS A 75 -9.99 -29.30 -6.82
C LYS A 75 -11.38 -28.79 -7.16
N GLY A 76 -11.64 -28.56 -8.45
CA GLY A 76 -12.96 -28.18 -8.95
C GLY A 76 -12.96 -26.85 -9.74
N PRO A 77 -14.10 -26.47 -10.32
CA PRO A 77 -14.20 -25.28 -11.17
C PRO A 77 -13.96 -23.97 -10.40
N ILE A 78 -14.29 -23.92 -9.11
CA ILE A 78 -14.01 -22.76 -8.25
C ILE A 78 -12.51 -22.55 -8.14
N ARG A 79 -11.73 -23.63 -8.00
CA ARG A 79 -10.27 -23.55 -7.93
C ARG A 79 -9.68 -23.02 -9.23
N TYR A 80 -10.09 -23.58 -10.37
CA TYR A 80 -9.64 -23.10 -11.68
C TYR A 80 -9.98 -21.63 -11.93
N PHE A 81 -11.18 -21.20 -11.53
CA PHE A 81 -11.58 -19.80 -11.63
C PHE A 81 -10.70 -18.90 -10.75
N MET A 82 -10.47 -19.28 -9.49
CA MET A 82 -9.64 -18.50 -8.57
C MET A 82 -8.16 -18.46 -8.97
N GLU A 83 -7.65 -19.52 -9.59
CA GLU A 83 -6.30 -19.52 -10.18
C GLU A 83 -6.18 -18.48 -11.31
N LEU A 84 -7.19 -18.38 -12.19
CA LEU A 84 -7.22 -17.35 -13.23
C LEU A 84 -7.31 -15.94 -12.64
N VAL A 85 -8.11 -15.75 -11.58
CA VAL A 85 -8.17 -14.48 -10.85
C VAL A 85 -6.80 -14.12 -10.27
N CYS A 86 -6.12 -15.06 -9.63
CA CYS A 86 -4.77 -14.85 -9.09
C CYS A 86 -3.74 -14.52 -10.18
N ILE A 87 -3.82 -15.18 -11.34
CA ILE A 87 -2.97 -14.88 -12.51
C ILE A 87 -3.27 -13.48 -13.06
N GLY A 88 -4.53 -13.05 -13.07
CA GLY A 88 -4.92 -11.70 -13.47
C GLY A 88 -4.37 -10.64 -12.51
N LEU A 89 -4.55 -10.86 -11.20
CA LEU A 89 -4.08 -9.95 -10.15
C LEU A 89 -2.55 -9.88 -10.10
N SER A 90 -1.84 -10.98 -10.35
CA SER A 90 -0.36 -10.99 -10.33
C SER A 90 0.25 -10.17 -11.46
N LYS A 91 -0.44 -10.09 -12.60
CA LYS A 91 -0.02 -9.28 -13.76
C LYS A 91 -0.43 -7.81 -13.68
N ASN A 92 -1.17 -7.39 -12.65
CA ASN A 92 -1.61 -6.02 -12.50
C ASN A 92 -0.57 -5.17 -11.73
N PRO A 93 0.06 -4.16 -12.36
CA PRO A 93 1.00 -3.25 -11.70
C PRO A 93 0.32 -2.06 -11.00
N TYR A 94 -0.97 -1.82 -11.26
CA TYR A 94 -1.69 -0.64 -10.76
C TYR A 94 -2.41 -0.86 -9.44
N MET A 95 -2.45 -2.10 -8.95
CA MET A 95 -3.10 -2.46 -7.69
C MET A 95 -2.07 -2.71 -6.59
N THR A 96 -2.34 -2.12 -5.43
CA THR A 96 -1.67 -2.40 -4.16
C THR A 96 -1.92 -3.83 -3.70
N ILE A 97 -1.14 -4.33 -2.74
CA ILE A 97 -1.37 -5.67 -2.19
C ILE A 97 -2.65 -5.75 -1.38
N GLU A 98 -2.97 -4.68 -0.65
CA GLU A 98 -4.21 -4.59 0.13
C GLU A 98 -5.42 -4.76 -0.79
N GLU A 99 -5.47 -4.02 -1.90
CA GLU A 99 -6.55 -4.16 -2.90
C GLU A 99 -6.62 -5.57 -3.50
N LYS A 100 -5.47 -6.19 -3.81
CA LYS A 100 -5.44 -7.57 -4.33
C LYS A 100 -6.00 -8.56 -3.31
N GLN A 101 -5.69 -8.40 -2.03
CA GLN A 101 -6.19 -9.24 -0.95
C GLN A 101 -7.69 -9.04 -0.74
N ASP A 102 -8.16 -7.80 -0.77
CA ASP A 102 -9.57 -7.45 -0.65
C ASP A 102 -10.39 -8.05 -1.79
N HIS A 103 -9.87 -8.01 -3.03
CA HIS A 103 -10.51 -8.67 -4.17
C HIS A 103 -10.66 -10.19 -3.95
N ILE A 104 -9.65 -10.86 -3.41
CA ILE A 104 -9.72 -12.30 -3.11
C ILE A 104 -10.73 -12.57 -1.99
N MET A 105 -10.75 -11.74 -0.94
CA MET A 105 -11.68 -11.89 0.18
C MET A 105 -13.13 -11.64 -0.25
N TRP A 106 -13.36 -10.71 -1.17
CA TRP A 106 -14.70 -10.48 -1.73
C TRP A 106 -15.27 -11.74 -2.40
N TYR A 107 -14.44 -12.49 -3.14
CA TYR A 107 -14.88 -13.76 -3.73
C TYR A 107 -15.23 -14.81 -2.68
N LYS A 108 -14.46 -14.88 -1.59
CA LYS A 108 -14.78 -15.77 -0.48
C LYS A 108 -16.18 -15.50 0.08
N ASP A 109 -16.49 -14.24 0.35
CA ASP A 109 -17.79 -13.85 0.90
C ASP A 109 -18.91 -14.10 -0.12
N TYR A 110 -18.66 -13.79 -1.40
CA TYR A 110 -19.61 -14.09 -2.48
C TYR A 110 -19.95 -15.58 -2.59
N PHE A 111 -18.96 -16.47 -2.52
CA PHE A 111 -19.21 -17.91 -2.56
C PHE A 111 -19.89 -18.44 -1.30
N ASN A 112 -19.63 -17.83 -0.14
CA ASN A 112 -20.34 -18.14 1.09
C ASN A 112 -21.83 -17.79 0.98
N ASP A 113 -22.17 -16.62 0.45
CA ASP A 113 -23.55 -16.18 0.24
C ASP A 113 -24.31 -17.04 -0.77
N LYS A 114 -23.60 -17.64 -1.73
CA LYS A 114 -24.17 -18.49 -2.80
C LYS A 114 -24.01 -19.99 -2.54
N ARG A 115 -23.68 -20.39 -1.31
CA ARG A 115 -23.44 -21.80 -0.96
C ARG A 115 -24.62 -22.72 -1.30
N ASP A 116 -25.85 -22.26 -1.13
CA ASP A 116 -27.06 -23.02 -1.48
C ASP A 116 -27.13 -23.35 -2.98
N LEU A 117 -26.69 -22.45 -3.84
CA LEU A 117 -26.63 -22.68 -5.29
C LEU A 117 -25.50 -23.64 -5.64
N LEU A 118 -24.34 -23.49 -4.99
CA LEU A 118 -23.19 -24.35 -5.22
C LEU A 118 -23.48 -25.80 -4.80
N GLN A 119 -24.23 -26.01 -3.72
CA GLN A 119 -24.72 -27.33 -3.30
C GLN A 119 -25.70 -27.92 -4.32
N LYS A 120 -26.65 -27.12 -4.83
CA LYS A 120 -27.59 -27.57 -5.88
C LYS A 120 -26.88 -27.98 -7.17
N LEU A 121 -25.76 -27.35 -7.49
CA LEU A 121 -24.96 -27.65 -8.68
C LEU A 121 -23.96 -28.81 -8.47
N GLY A 122 -23.86 -29.37 -7.25
CA GLY A 122 -22.91 -30.44 -6.93
C GLY A 122 -21.44 -29.98 -6.97
N LEU A 123 -21.19 -28.68 -6.75
CA LEU A 123 -19.85 -28.08 -6.83
C LEU A 123 -19.16 -27.96 -5.47
N VAL A 124 -19.85 -28.36 -4.40
CA VAL A 124 -19.33 -28.44 -3.03
C VAL A 124 -19.40 -29.91 -2.62
N GLU A 125 -18.24 -30.56 -2.54
CA GLU A 125 -18.07 -31.78 -1.73
C GLU A 125 -17.59 -31.38 -0.33
#